data_AF-A0A915NSG2-F1
#
_entry.id   AF-A0A915NSG2-F1
#
_cell.length_a   1.000
_cell.length_b   1.000
_cell.length_c   1.000
_cell.angle_alpha   90.00
_cell.angle_beta   90.00
_cell.angle_gamma   90.00
#
_symmetry.space_group_name_H-M   'P 1'
#
loop_
_entity.id
_entity.type
_entity.pdbx_description
1 polymer ?
#
loop_
_entity_poly.entity_id
_entity_poly.type
_entity_poly.pdbx_seq_one_letter_code
_entity_poly.pdbx_strand_id
1 'polypeptide(L)'
;MATTTIKDENSVVSPSENPHQLNGNLIETPTTQQTITTTTEEIKEEIVLQKNNLLQKLRDLFKNEEILGQKEHINAYILPRTDVHNNEYINERDQRVKFISGFSGSNAWVIVTKENALLWTDGRYYIQAKSELYEGWTLMKLTGPDSIMPSDWIIQNLENGSKIGFDPKLFNFERAKNFNKKLKNYGIICTPIIKNLVDVLWIERPKEALQKLFILPIEECGEEINSKLGLFNLRGSDIPYVPVFYSYAIIMEINKTFLFVDMRKITPEISTYLKNNNVEIFDYQNVVSFLKEYHETSKNEFNTKMHKIWLSKSINYEIGSLFDKKYYYLADSPVSKMRTIKNLVELNGMRNSHVK
;
A
#
# COMPACT_ATOMS: atom_id res chain seq x y z
N MET A 1 8.88 53.52 -7.99
CA MET A 1 8.34 54.66 -8.75
C MET A 1 7.18 54.14 -9.58
N ALA A 2 5.98 54.47 -9.13
CA ALA A 2 4.73 54.20 -9.81
C ALA A 2 4.39 55.40 -10.71
N THR A 3 3.72 55.17 -11.83
CA THR A 3 2.84 56.18 -12.42
C THR A 3 1.78 55.52 -13.30
N THR A 4 0.54 55.72 -12.86
CA THR A 4 -0.73 55.51 -13.55
C THR A 4 -1.17 56.84 -14.15
N THR A 5 -1.78 56.85 -15.34
CA THR A 5 -2.66 57.91 -15.90
C THR A 5 -3.08 57.45 -17.32
N ILE A 6 -4.28 57.63 -17.91
CA ILE A 6 -5.56 58.33 -17.64
C ILE A 6 -6.60 57.82 -18.70
N LYS A 7 -7.89 57.81 -18.32
CA LYS A 7 -9.20 58.08 -19.03
C LYS A 7 -9.21 58.42 -20.53
N ASP A 8 -10.30 58.46 -21.28
CA ASP A 8 -11.73 58.07 -21.35
C ASP A 8 -12.09 58.49 -22.79
N GLU A 9 -13.05 57.86 -23.49
CA GLU A 9 -14.07 58.59 -24.27
C GLU A 9 -15.14 57.68 -24.89
N ASN A 10 -16.34 58.26 -24.89
CA ASN A 10 -17.66 57.70 -25.17
C ASN A 10 -17.97 57.57 -26.67
N SER A 11 -18.90 56.69 -27.04
CA SER A 11 -20.09 57.13 -27.80
C SER A 11 -21.24 56.12 -27.72
N VAL A 12 -22.40 56.68 -27.39
CA VAL A 12 -23.74 56.08 -27.30
C VAL A 12 -24.47 56.41 -28.59
N VAL A 13 -25.12 55.45 -29.26
CA VAL A 13 -26.44 55.63 -29.92
C VAL A 13 -27.16 54.28 -30.10
N SER A 14 -28.40 54.22 -29.60
CA SER A 14 -29.52 53.35 -30.06
C SER A 14 -30.68 54.31 -30.42
N PRO A 15 -31.89 53.91 -30.89
CA PRO A 15 -32.44 52.59 -31.27
C PRO A 15 -33.39 52.61 -32.52
N SER A 16 -34.16 51.52 -32.72
CA SER A 16 -35.43 51.34 -33.48
C SER A 16 -35.34 50.98 -34.98
N GLU A 17 -36.22 50.20 -35.64
CA GLU A 17 -37.24 49.17 -35.31
C GLU A 17 -37.70 48.55 -36.66
N ASN A 18 -37.75 47.21 -36.78
CA ASN A 18 -38.64 46.34 -37.60
C ASN A 18 -38.77 46.48 -39.16
N PRO A 19 -39.42 45.53 -39.88
CA PRO A 19 -39.33 44.05 -39.87
C PRO A 19 -39.27 43.45 -41.32
N HIS A 20 -38.87 42.18 -41.52
CA HIS A 20 -39.39 41.36 -42.64
C HIS A 20 -39.21 39.85 -42.37
N GLN A 21 -40.33 39.14 -42.41
CA GLN A 21 -40.45 37.68 -42.43
C GLN A 21 -39.93 37.10 -43.75
N LEU A 22 -39.38 35.89 -43.72
CA LEU A 22 -39.57 34.86 -44.74
C LEU A 22 -39.24 33.46 -44.17
N ASN A 23 -40.20 32.56 -44.33
CA ASN A 23 -40.19 31.15 -43.93
C ASN A 23 -39.19 30.30 -44.73
N GLY A 24 -38.70 29.22 -44.13
CA GLY A 24 -37.98 28.15 -44.82
C GLY A 24 -37.73 26.93 -43.93
N ASN A 25 -38.61 25.93 -44.07
CA ASN A 25 -38.65 24.61 -43.43
C ASN A 25 -37.31 23.94 -43.07
N LEU A 26 -37.20 23.46 -41.82
CA LEU A 26 -36.25 22.41 -41.43
C LEU A 26 -36.98 21.28 -40.70
N ILE A 27 -37.08 20.18 -41.46
CA ILE A 27 -37.16 18.75 -41.13
C ILE A 27 -37.17 18.40 -39.63
N GLU A 28 -38.27 17.78 -39.19
CA GLU A 28 -38.37 17.04 -37.93
C GLU A 28 -37.44 15.81 -37.96
N THR A 29 -36.66 15.61 -36.89
CA THR A 29 -36.05 14.31 -36.57
C THR A 29 -36.43 13.91 -35.14
N PRO A 30 -36.73 12.62 -34.87
CA PRO A 30 -37.32 12.21 -33.61
C PRO A 30 -36.28 12.10 -32.51
N THR A 31 -36.74 12.49 -31.32
CA THR A 31 -36.13 12.30 -30.01
C THR A 31 -35.84 10.82 -29.74
N THR A 32 -34.64 10.48 -29.29
CA THR A 32 -34.43 9.32 -28.43
C THR A 32 -33.26 9.61 -27.47
N GLN A 33 -33.56 10.29 -26.36
CA GLN A 33 -32.74 10.17 -25.17
C GLN A 33 -33.10 8.82 -24.53
N GLN A 34 -32.30 7.80 -24.75
CA GLN A 34 -32.34 6.60 -23.91
C GLN A 34 -31.76 6.96 -22.55
N THR A 35 -32.63 7.33 -21.63
CA THR A 35 -32.32 7.36 -20.20
C THR A 35 -32.24 5.91 -19.74
N ILE A 36 -31.03 5.34 -19.73
CA ILE A 36 -30.79 4.03 -19.11
C ILE A 36 -30.98 4.23 -17.61
N THR A 37 -32.17 3.89 -17.12
CA THR A 37 -32.47 3.81 -15.69
C THR A 37 -32.16 2.39 -15.25
N THR A 38 -30.87 2.10 -15.03
CA THR A 38 -30.42 0.81 -14.52
C THR A 38 -30.97 0.62 -13.11
N THR A 39 -31.71 -0.45 -12.90
CA THR A 39 -32.33 -0.78 -11.61
C THR A 39 -31.28 -1.21 -10.59
N THR A 40 -31.57 -1.07 -9.29
CA THR A 40 -30.67 -1.52 -8.22
C THR A 40 -30.39 -3.03 -8.28
N GLU A 41 -31.28 -3.81 -8.89
CA GLU A 41 -31.12 -5.25 -9.10
C GLU A 41 -30.18 -5.56 -10.27
N GLU A 42 -30.30 -4.85 -11.40
CA GLU A 42 -29.35 -4.96 -12.53
C GLU A 42 -27.93 -4.54 -12.14
N ILE A 43 -27.78 -3.48 -11.33
CA ILE A 43 -26.47 -3.07 -10.77
C ILE A 43 -25.90 -4.16 -9.86
N LYS A 44 -26.75 -4.81 -9.04
CA LYS A 44 -26.31 -5.92 -8.19
C LYS A 44 -25.90 -7.13 -9.02
N GLU A 45 -26.65 -7.46 -10.07
CA GLU A 45 -26.33 -8.56 -10.98
C GLU A 45 -25.05 -8.29 -11.78
N GLU A 46 -24.83 -7.07 -12.26
CA GLU A 46 -23.61 -6.67 -12.96
C GLU A 46 -22.39 -6.68 -12.03
N ILE A 47 -22.55 -6.24 -10.77
CA ILE A 47 -21.52 -6.35 -9.73
C ILE A 47 -21.21 -7.82 -9.40
N VAL A 48 -22.23 -8.69 -9.33
CA VAL A 48 -22.05 -10.13 -9.10
C VAL A 48 -21.33 -10.78 -10.29
N LEU A 49 -21.72 -10.44 -11.52
CA LEU A 49 -21.08 -10.94 -12.74
C LEU A 49 -19.62 -10.47 -12.87
N GLN A 50 -19.33 -9.22 -12.50
CA GLN A 50 -17.96 -8.70 -12.42
C GLN A 50 -17.13 -9.45 -11.38
N LYS A 51 -17.70 -9.76 -10.20
CA LYS A 51 -17.03 -10.52 -9.14
C LYS A 51 -16.74 -11.96 -9.56
N ASN A 52 -17.65 -12.60 -10.28
CA ASN A 52 -17.51 -13.98 -10.75
C ASN A 52 -16.40 -14.16 -11.81
N ASN A 53 -15.95 -13.09 -12.46
CA ASN A 53 -14.90 -13.14 -13.49
C ASN A 53 -13.52 -12.63 -13.02
N LEU A 54 -13.36 -12.26 -11.74
CA LEU A 54 -12.11 -11.67 -11.25
C LEU A 54 -10.91 -12.62 -11.35
N LEU A 55 -11.11 -13.92 -11.09
CA LEU A 55 -10.05 -14.92 -11.17
C LEU A 55 -9.53 -15.09 -12.60
N GLN A 56 -10.43 -15.12 -13.59
CA GLN A 56 -10.01 -15.24 -14.98
C GLN A 56 -9.27 -13.99 -15.43
N LYS A 57 -9.79 -12.79 -15.12
CA LYS A 57 -9.09 -11.54 -15.39
C LYS A 57 -7.70 -11.49 -14.76
N LEU A 58 -7.55 -11.99 -13.52
CA LEU A 58 -6.25 -12.10 -12.87
C LEU A 58 -5.31 -13.09 -13.60
N ARG A 59 -5.82 -14.24 -14.02
CA ARG A 59 -5.06 -15.25 -14.78
C ARG A 59 -4.63 -14.73 -16.15
N ASP A 60 -5.44 -13.90 -16.80
CA ASP A 60 -5.09 -13.28 -18.08
C ASP A 60 -3.85 -12.38 -17.95
N LEU A 61 -3.67 -11.72 -16.79
CA LEU A 61 -2.49 -10.92 -16.49
C LEU A 61 -1.20 -11.76 -16.35
N PHE A 62 -1.28 -13.08 -16.17
CA PHE A 62 -0.09 -13.93 -16.00
C PHE A 62 0.75 -14.04 -17.28
N LYS A 63 0.19 -13.63 -18.42
CA LYS A 63 0.86 -13.58 -19.73
C LYS A 63 1.07 -12.15 -20.24
N ASN A 64 0.67 -11.13 -19.48
CA ASN A 64 0.76 -9.74 -19.94
C ASN A 64 2.15 -9.17 -19.62
N GLU A 65 3.04 -9.14 -20.62
CA GLU A 65 4.43 -8.71 -20.45
C GLU A 65 4.57 -7.28 -19.93
N GLU A 66 3.70 -6.36 -20.34
CA GLU A 66 3.72 -4.96 -19.92
C GLU A 66 3.42 -4.83 -18.42
N ILE A 67 2.36 -5.51 -17.95
CA ILE A 67 1.95 -5.48 -16.55
C ILE A 67 2.95 -6.21 -15.66
N LEU A 68 3.49 -7.34 -16.14
CA LEU A 68 4.53 -8.07 -15.41
C LEU A 68 5.87 -7.32 -15.39
N GLY A 69 6.11 -6.43 -16.35
CA GLY A 69 7.37 -5.72 -16.52
C GLY A 69 8.51 -6.63 -17.01
N GLN A 70 8.17 -7.76 -17.63
CA GLN A 70 9.12 -8.77 -18.09
C GLN A 70 8.50 -9.64 -19.19
N LYS A 71 9.36 -10.22 -20.04
CA LYS A 71 8.93 -11.12 -21.13
C LYS A 71 8.45 -12.49 -20.65
N GLU A 72 8.80 -12.86 -19.43
CA GLU A 72 8.54 -14.19 -18.91
C GLU A 72 7.19 -14.24 -18.19
N HIS A 73 6.34 -15.17 -18.62
CA HIS A 73 5.06 -15.44 -17.98
C HIS A 73 5.21 -16.07 -16.60
N ILE A 74 4.17 -15.92 -15.77
CA ILE A 74 4.07 -16.60 -14.48
C ILE A 74 3.03 -17.73 -14.52
N ASN A 75 3.21 -18.74 -13.68
CA ASN A 75 2.32 -19.89 -13.53
C ASN A 75 1.36 -19.72 -12.34
N ALA A 76 1.80 -18.97 -11.33
CA ALA A 76 1.03 -18.66 -10.14
C ALA A 76 1.34 -17.25 -9.64
N TYR A 77 0.42 -16.69 -8.85
CA TYR A 77 0.57 -15.42 -8.16
C TYR A 77 0.26 -15.61 -6.67
N ILE A 78 1.13 -15.09 -5.80
CA ILE A 78 0.93 -15.14 -4.35
C ILE A 78 0.62 -13.75 -3.81
N LEU A 79 -0.38 -13.68 -2.95
CA LEU A 79 -0.84 -12.44 -2.33
C LEU A 79 -1.10 -12.62 -0.83
N PRO A 80 -0.27 -12.04 0.05
CA PRO A 80 -0.60 -11.94 1.47
C PRO A 80 -1.64 -10.86 1.73
N ARG A 81 -2.48 -11.09 2.75
CA ARG A 81 -3.32 -10.04 3.33
C ARG A 81 -2.41 -9.17 4.21
N THR A 82 -1.86 -8.12 3.63
CA THR A 82 -1.09 -7.10 4.34
C THR A 82 -0.97 -5.83 3.49
N ASP A 83 -0.47 -4.75 4.10
CA ASP A 83 0.04 -3.58 3.39
C ASP A 83 1.58 -3.58 3.33
N VAL A 84 2.14 -2.51 2.76
CA VAL A 84 3.57 -2.33 2.50
C VAL A 84 4.44 -2.18 3.75
N HIS A 85 3.83 -1.95 4.92
CA HIS A 85 4.50 -1.83 6.21
C HIS A 85 4.29 -3.05 7.10
N ASN A 86 3.65 -4.09 6.57
CA ASN A 86 3.36 -5.32 7.32
C ASN A 86 2.46 -5.08 8.55
N ASN A 87 1.46 -4.19 8.41
CA ASN A 87 0.50 -3.90 9.48
C ASN A 87 -0.54 -5.02 9.68
N GLU A 88 -0.98 -5.20 10.93
CA GLU A 88 -2.04 -6.15 11.28
C GLU A 88 -3.43 -5.64 10.86
N TYR A 89 -3.74 -4.37 11.14
CA TYR A 89 -4.89 -3.68 10.56
C TYR A 89 -4.43 -2.92 9.31
N ILE A 90 -5.21 -2.98 8.24
CA ILE A 90 -4.85 -2.32 6.97
C ILE A 90 -6.00 -1.43 6.51
N ASN A 91 -5.65 -0.37 5.79
CA ASN A 91 -6.61 0.50 5.14
C ASN A 91 -7.43 -0.27 4.09
N GLU A 92 -8.67 0.14 3.85
CA GLU A 92 -9.55 -0.44 2.83
C GLU A 92 -8.88 -0.54 1.46
N ARG A 93 -8.09 0.46 1.06
CA ARG A 93 -7.34 0.46 -0.21
C ARG A 93 -6.32 -0.67 -0.35
N ASP A 94 -5.90 -1.27 0.76
CA ASP A 94 -4.92 -2.36 0.80
C ASP A 94 -5.57 -3.73 1.04
N GLN A 95 -6.90 -3.79 1.18
CA GLN A 95 -7.67 -5.04 1.33
C GLN A 95 -7.82 -5.80 0.00
N ARG A 96 -6.71 -6.02 -0.71
CA ARG A 96 -6.65 -6.72 -2.00
C ARG A 96 -7.18 -8.13 -1.93
N VAL A 97 -6.90 -8.85 -0.83
CA VAL A 97 -7.43 -10.20 -0.60
C VAL A 97 -8.97 -10.18 -0.49
N LYS A 98 -9.53 -9.21 0.22
CA LYS A 98 -10.99 -9.03 0.29
C LYS A 98 -11.59 -8.73 -1.08
N PHE A 99 -10.95 -7.84 -1.84
CA PHE A 99 -11.41 -7.52 -3.20
C PHE A 99 -11.43 -8.76 -4.11
N ILE A 100 -10.33 -9.53 -4.15
CA ILE A 100 -10.18 -10.63 -5.12
C ILE A 100 -10.92 -11.91 -4.71
N SER A 101 -11.13 -12.14 -3.41
CA SER A 101 -11.68 -13.40 -2.88
C SER A 101 -13.00 -13.27 -2.12
N GLY A 102 -13.40 -12.06 -1.72
CA GLY A 102 -14.52 -11.81 -0.82
C GLY A 102 -14.17 -11.91 0.67
N PHE A 103 -13.11 -12.64 1.02
CA PHE A 103 -12.74 -12.89 2.40
C PHE A 103 -12.22 -11.64 3.14
N SER A 104 -12.84 -11.31 4.27
CA SER A 104 -12.60 -10.08 5.02
C SER A 104 -11.80 -10.27 6.31
N GLY A 105 -11.41 -11.50 6.66
CA GLY A 105 -10.63 -11.80 7.85
C GLY A 105 -9.24 -11.15 7.85
N SER A 106 -8.68 -10.95 9.05
CA SER A 106 -7.41 -10.22 9.21
C SER A 106 -6.16 -11.06 8.91
N ASN A 107 -6.30 -12.39 8.84
CA ASN A 107 -5.21 -13.29 8.47
C ASN A 107 -5.57 -14.07 7.21
N ALA A 108 -4.84 -13.85 6.13
CA ALA A 108 -4.95 -14.66 4.92
C ALA A 108 -3.68 -14.67 4.10
N TRP A 109 -3.47 -15.77 3.39
CA TRP A 109 -2.46 -15.89 2.35
C TRP A 109 -3.07 -16.59 1.13
N VAL A 110 -2.95 -15.97 -0.04
CA VAL A 110 -3.61 -16.40 -1.27
C VAL A 110 -2.61 -16.94 -2.27
N ILE A 111 -2.95 -18.04 -2.94
CA ILE A 111 -2.27 -18.52 -4.14
C ILE A 111 -3.30 -18.66 -5.25
N VAL A 112 -3.06 -18.02 -6.38
CA VAL A 112 -3.84 -18.22 -7.61
C VAL A 112 -2.94 -18.84 -8.65
N THR A 113 -3.33 -19.99 -9.19
CA THR A 113 -2.69 -20.63 -10.35
C THR A 113 -3.62 -20.53 -11.57
N LYS A 114 -3.22 -21.11 -12.70
CA LYS A 114 -4.09 -21.24 -13.88
C LYS A 114 -5.41 -21.94 -13.58
N GLU A 115 -5.42 -22.87 -12.62
CA GLU A 115 -6.56 -23.75 -12.35
C GLU A 115 -7.15 -23.51 -10.95
N ASN A 116 -6.30 -23.24 -9.96
CA ASN A 116 -6.70 -23.18 -8.56
C ASN A 116 -6.71 -21.73 -8.05
N ALA A 117 -7.61 -21.43 -7.11
CA ALA A 117 -7.59 -20.22 -6.29
C ALA A 117 -7.75 -20.64 -4.83
N LEU A 118 -6.74 -20.38 -4.03
CA LEU A 118 -6.57 -21.00 -2.72
C LEU A 118 -6.34 -19.90 -1.69
N LEU A 119 -7.04 -19.98 -0.56
CA LEU A 119 -6.88 -19.05 0.54
C LEU A 119 -6.56 -19.82 1.83
N TRP A 120 -5.38 -19.56 2.38
CA TRP A 120 -4.97 -20.06 3.70
C TRP A 120 -5.37 -19.09 4.79
N THR A 121 -5.96 -19.60 5.86
CA THR A 121 -6.23 -18.85 7.10
C THR A 121 -6.14 -19.75 8.33
N ASP A 122 -6.26 -19.17 9.51
CA ASP A 122 -6.23 -19.89 10.80
C ASP A 122 -7.65 -20.17 11.35
N GLY A 123 -7.71 -20.94 12.44
CA GLY A 123 -8.96 -21.47 13.00
C GLY A 123 -10.01 -20.43 13.35
N ARG A 124 -9.62 -19.17 13.61
CA ARG A 124 -10.56 -18.06 13.89
C ARG A 124 -11.51 -17.80 12.72
N TYR A 125 -11.08 -18.13 11.51
CA TYR A 125 -11.73 -17.67 10.28
C TYR A 125 -12.33 -18.79 9.42
N TYR A 126 -12.33 -20.05 9.84
CA TYR A 126 -12.81 -21.15 8.98
C TYR A 126 -14.29 -21.05 8.61
N ILE A 127 -15.14 -20.67 9.58
CA ILE A 127 -16.58 -20.51 9.31
C ILE A 127 -16.79 -19.27 8.42
N GLN A 128 -16.13 -18.17 8.75
CA GLN A 128 -16.19 -16.93 7.99
C GLN A 128 -15.72 -17.11 6.53
N ALA A 129 -14.60 -17.80 6.32
CA ALA A 129 -14.07 -18.05 4.98
C ALA A 129 -15.02 -18.90 4.14
N LYS A 130 -15.67 -19.92 4.72
CA LYS A 130 -16.67 -20.71 4.01
C LYS A 130 -17.88 -19.88 3.56
N SER A 131 -18.26 -18.85 4.32
CA SER A 131 -19.39 -17.99 3.97
C SER A 131 -19.05 -16.83 3.04
N GLU A 132 -17.82 -16.31 3.11
CA GLU A 132 -17.43 -15.08 2.40
C GLU A 132 -16.69 -15.33 1.07
N LEU A 133 -16.04 -16.49 0.92
CA LEU A 133 -15.28 -16.78 -0.29
C LEU A 133 -16.20 -16.83 -1.51
N TYR A 134 -15.80 -16.13 -2.56
CA TYR A 134 -16.45 -16.23 -3.86
C TYR A 134 -16.35 -17.65 -4.43
N GLU A 135 -17.24 -17.97 -5.38
CA GLU A 135 -17.20 -19.25 -6.08
C GLU A 135 -15.84 -19.47 -6.78
N GLY A 136 -15.38 -20.73 -6.82
CA GLY A 136 -14.08 -21.11 -7.39
C GLY A 136 -12.89 -20.99 -6.42
N TRP A 137 -13.09 -20.45 -5.22
CA TRP A 137 -12.07 -20.43 -4.18
C TRP A 137 -12.12 -21.67 -3.28
N THR A 138 -10.94 -22.17 -2.93
CA THR A 138 -10.76 -23.28 -1.99
C THR A 138 -10.14 -22.77 -0.70
N LEU A 139 -10.84 -22.99 0.42
CA LEU A 139 -10.31 -22.72 1.76
C LEU A 139 -9.26 -23.77 2.14
N MET A 140 -8.08 -23.29 2.50
CA MET A 140 -6.98 -24.09 3.01
C MET A 140 -6.76 -23.79 4.50
N LYS A 141 -6.73 -24.83 5.34
CA LYS A 141 -6.58 -24.68 6.79
C LYS A 141 -5.10 -24.68 7.18
N LEU A 142 -4.64 -23.67 7.92
CA LEU A 142 -3.26 -23.63 8.45
C LEU A 142 -3.00 -24.63 9.60
N THR A 143 -4.04 -25.14 10.25
CA THR A 143 -3.92 -26.07 11.38
C THR A 143 -4.91 -27.22 11.23
N GLY A 144 -4.51 -28.40 11.67
CA GLY A 144 -5.31 -29.62 11.61
C GLY A 144 -4.57 -30.78 10.93
N PRO A 145 -5.13 -32.00 10.99
CA PRO A 145 -4.48 -33.19 10.45
C PRO A 145 -4.23 -33.10 8.93
N ASP A 146 -5.17 -32.51 8.18
CA ASP A 146 -5.08 -32.36 6.72
C ASP A 146 -4.44 -31.02 6.30
N SER A 147 -3.81 -30.29 7.22
CA SER A 147 -3.22 -28.98 6.90
C SER A 147 -1.95 -29.12 6.07
N ILE A 148 -1.84 -28.30 5.03
CA ILE A 148 -0.65 -28.20 4.19
C ILE A 148 -0.21 -26.75 4.14
N MET A 149 1.09 -26.50 4.31
CA MET A 149 1.63 -25.15 4.21
C MET A 149 1.66 -24.69 2.75
N PRO A 150 1.49 -23.38 2.46
CA PRO A 150 1.48 -22.86 1.09
C PRO A 150 2.71 -23.26 0.26
N SER A 151 3.90 -23.27 0.87
CA SER A 151 5.12 -23.72 0.20
C SER A 151 5.08 -25.19 -0.20
N ASP A 152 4.50 -26.05 0.64
CA ASP A 152 4.45 -27.49 0.40
C ASP A 152 3.38 -27.82 -0.64
N TRP A 153 2.25 -27.10 -0.61
CA TRP A 153 1.23 -27.20 -1.65
C TRP A 153 1.82 -26.82 -3.02
N ILE A 154 2.57 -25.72 -3.09
CA ILE A 154 3.27 -25.32 -4.31
C ILE A 154 4.21 -26.43 -4.82
N ILE A 155 5.03 -27.00 -3.93
CA ILE A 155 6.00 -28.06 -4.30
C ILE A 155 5.28 -29.30 -4.83
N GLN A 156 4.13 -29.66 -4.27
CA GLN A 156 3.36 -30.82 -4.68
C GLN A 156 2.56 -30.63 -5.97
N ASN A 157 2.22 -29.38 -6.33
CA ASN A 157 1.26 -29.09 -7.41
C ASN A 157 1.85 -28.32 -8.59
N LEU A 158 3.04 -27.74 -8.47
CA LEU A 158 3.68 -27.01 -9.57
C LEU A 158 4.90 -27.76 -10.10
N GLU A 159 5.07 -27.71 -11.41
CA GLU A 159 6.17 -28.36 -12.12
C GLU A 159 7.50 -27.62 -11.94
N ASN A 160 8.61 -28.33 -12.14
CA ASN A 160 9.94 -27.74 -12.23
C ASN A 160 9.98 -26.67 -13.35
N GLY A 161 10.58 -25.52 -13.06
CA GLY A 161 10.61 -24.37 -13.96
C GLY A 161 9.42 -23.43 -13.81
N SER A 162 8.41 -23.78 -12.99
CA SER A 162 7.27 -22.90 -12.71
C SER A 162 7.72 -21.59 -12.08
N LYS A 163 7.14 -20.48 -12.58
CA LYS A 163 7.40 -19.13 -12.11
C LYS A 163 6.24 -18.63 -11.27
N ILE A 164 6.55 -18.06 -10.11
CA ILE A 164 5.58 -17.56 -9.16
C ILE A 164 5.77 -16.07 -8.96
N GLY A 165 4.80 -15.28 -9.41
CA GLY A 165 4.78 -13.84 -9.21
C GLY A 165 4.39 -13.47 -7.78
N PHE A 166 5.01 -12.43 -7.24
CA PHE A 166 4.60 -11.81 -5.98
C PHE A 166 4.94 -10.33 -5.96
N ASP A 167 4.17 -9.53 -5.23
CA ASP A 167 4.49 -8.12 -4.98
C ASP A 167 5.58 -8.01 -3.89
N PRO A 168 6.79 -7.50 -4.21
CA PRO A 168 7.89 -7.43 -3.23
C PRO A 168 7.63 -6.45 -2.10
N LYS A 169 6.67 -5.53 -2.24
CA LYS A 169 6.28 -4.58 -1.18
C LYS A 169 5.42 -5.24 -0.11
N LEU A 170 4.69 -6.29 -0.45
CA LEU A 170 3.74 -6.97 0.46
C LEU A 170 4.33 -8.23 1.11
N PHE A 171 5.54 -8.62 0.72
CA PHE A 171 6.20 -9.79 1.27
C PHE A 171 7.27 -9.37 2.27
N ASN A 172 7.20 -9.91 3.49
CA ASN A 172 8.26 -9.74 4.46
C ASN A 172 9.60 -10.31 3.95
N PHE A 173 10.69 -9.56 4.12
CA PHE A 173 12.00 -9.90 3.55
C PHE A 173 12.55 -11.26 4.01
N GLU A 174 12.54 -11.53 5.32
CA GLU A 174 13.09 -12.78 5.86
C GLU A 174 12.24 -13.98 5.43
N ARG A 175 10.92 -13.84 5.54
CA ARG A 175 9.98 -14.89 5.13
C ARG A 175 10.10 -15.19 3.64
N ALA A 176 10.14 -14.17 2.78
CA ALA A 176 10.33 -14.32 1.35
C ALA A 176 11.66 -14.99 1.02
N LYS A 177 12.76 -14.61 1.68
CA LYS A 177 14.07 -15.25 1.47
C LYS A 177 14.03 -16.74 1.78
N ASN A 178 13.42 -17.13 2.91
CA ASN A 178 13.29 -18.54 3.30
C ASN A 178 12.35 -19.31 2.37
N PHE A 179 11.23 -18.69 1.99
CA PHE A 179 10.26 -19.24 1.05
C PHE A 179 10.89 -19.49 -0.32
N ASN A 180 11.55 -18.47 -0.89
CA ASN A 180 12.25 -18.55 -2.18
C ASN A 180 13.36 -19.60 -2.15
N LYS A 181 14.12 -19.69 -1.05
CA LYS A 181 15.15 -20.73 -0.88
C LYS A 181 14.55 -22.13 -0.89
N LYS A 182 13.43 -22.34 -0.19
CA LYS A 182 12.74 -23.63 -0.15
C LYS A 182 12.24 -24.03 -1.54
N LEU A 183 11.57 -23.12 -2.25
CA LEU A 183 11.01 -23.40 -3.58
C LEU A 183 12.10 -23.60 -4.65
N LYS A 184 13.20 -22.86 -4.58
CA LYS A 184 14.33 -23.01 -5.52
C LYS A 184 14.92 -24.42 -5.52
N ASN A 185 14.93 -25.11 -4.38
CA ASN A 185 15.42 -26.50 -4.30
C ASN A 185 14.58 -27.48 -5.12
N TYR A 186 13.36 -27.11 -5.51
CA TYR A 186 12.45 -27.90 -6.34
C TYR A 186 12.32 -27.34 -7.77
N GLY A 187 13.23 -26.45 -8.17
CA GLY A 187 13.24 -25.85 -9.51
C GLY A 187 12.16 -24.78 -9.72
N ILE A 188 11.49 -24.33 -8.66
CA ILE A 188 10.46 -23.28 -8.73
C ILE A 188 11.12 -21.91 -8.54
N ILE A 189 10.73 -20.95 -9.38
CA ILE A 189 11.32 -19.61 -9.46
C ILE A 189 10.33 -18.60 -8.92
N CYS A 190 10.72 -17.83 -7.89
CA CYS A 190 9.90 -16.72 -7.39
C CYS A 190 10.34 -15.42 -8.03
N THR A 191 9.40 -14.71 -8.67
CA THR A 191 9.66 -13.54 -9.49
C THR A 191 8.95 -12.32 -8.91
N PRO A 192 9.70 -11.27 -8.49
CA PRO A 192 9.10 -10.02 -8.04
C PRO A 192 8.34 -9.33 -9.19
N ILE A 193 7.09 -8.97 -8.96
CA ILE A 193 6.25 -8.19 -9.88
C ILE A 193 5.94 -6.85 -9.21
N ILE A 194 6.54 -5.77 -9.72
CA ILE A 194 6.47 -4.44 -9.08
C ILE A 194 5.06 -3.87 -9.08
N LYS A 195 4.29 -4.11 -10.16
CA LYS A 195 2.89 -3.70 -10.25
C LYS A 195 2.00 -4.79 -9.64
N ASN A 196 1.31 -4.47 -8.56
CA ASN A 196 0.37 -5.42 -7.97
C ASN A 196 -0.74 -5.79 -8.97
N LEU A 197 -0.90 -7.08 -9.27
CA LEU A 197 -1.85 -7.51 -10.30
C LEU A 197 -3.32 -7.25 -9.90
N VAL A 198 -3.62 -7.27 -8.60
CA VAL A 198 -4.97 -6.97 -8.12
C VAL A 198 -5.30 -5.48 -8.29
N ASP A 199 -4.31 -4.59 -8.11
CA ASP A 199 -4.50 -3.16 -8.32
C ASP A 199 -4.87 -2.83 -9.77
N VAL A 200 -4.40 -3.62 -10.74
CA VAL A 200 -4.75 -3.46 -12.17
C VAL A 200 -6.24 -3.75 -12.42
N LEU A 201 -6.81 -4.69 -11.66
CA LEU A 201 -8.21 -5.09 -11.81
C LEU A 201 -9.17 -4.22 -11.00
N TRP A 202 -8.67 -3.56 -9.96
CA TRP A 202 -9.47 -2.83 -8.99
C TRP A 202 -9.73 -1.39 -9.44
N ILE A 203 -10.69 -1.23 -10.36
CA ILE A 203 -11.08 0.07 -10.94
C ILE A 203 -11.51 1.06 -9.84
N GLU A 204 -12.42 0.63 -8.95
CA GLU A 204 -12.95 1.43 -7.85
C GLU A 204 -12.12 1.31 -6.57
N ARG A 205 -10.79 1.26 -6.70
CA ARG A 205 -9.90 1.15 -5.52
C ARG A 205 -10.02 2.41 -4.66
N PRO A 206 -10.26 2.29 -3.33
CA PRO A 206 -10.36 3.45 -2.45
C PRO A 206 -9.12 4.35 -2.52
N LYS A 207 -9.34 5.66 -2.58
CA LYS A 207 -8.28 6.67 -2.61
C LYS A 207 -7.57 6.76 -1.25
N GLU A 208 -6.39 7.37 -1.26
CA GLU A 208 -5.62 7.60 -0.02
C GLU A 208 -6.37 8.56 0.88
N ALA A 209 -6.41 8.26 2.18
CA ALA A 209 -6.81 9.24 3.17
C ALA A 209 -5.71 10.32 3.26
N LEU A 210 -6.09 11.57 3.03
CA LEU A 210 -5.21 12.74 3.06
C LEU A 210 -5.41 13.59 4.32
N GLN A 211 -5.68 12.93 5.45
CA GLN A 211 -5.78 13.63 6.73
C GLN A 211 -4.40 14.15 7.13
N LYS A 212 -4.38 15.39 7.63
CA LYS A 212 -3.14 16.03 8.09
C LYS A 212 -2.64 15.33 9.34
N LEU A 213 -1.31 15.27 9.46
CA LEU A 213 -0.69 14.81 10.69
C LEU A 213 -0.92 15.83 11.81
N PHE A 214 -0.75 15.41 13.05
CA PHE A 214 -0.72 16.29 14.21
C PHE A 214 0.40 15.90 15.17
N ILE A 215 0.88 16.89 15.91
CA ILE A 215 1.92 16.73 16.93
C ILE A 215 1.23 16.34 18.23
N LEU A 216 1.74 15.29 18.89
CA LEU A 216 1.36 15.01 20.26
C LEU A 216 2.12 15.92 21.22
N PRO A 217 1.42 16.59 22.13
CA PRO A 217 2.04 17.44 23.13
C PRO A 217 3.02 16.67 24.02
N ILE A 218 4.06 17.36 24.50
CA ILE A 218 5.06 16.76 25.39
C ILE A 218 4.44 16.33 26.72
N GLU A 219 3.36 16.99 27.15
CA GLU A 219 2.59 16.68 28.34
C GLU A 219 1.86 15.32 28.24
N GLU A 220 1.69 14.79 27.02
CA GLU A 220 1.12 13.46 26.78
C GLU A 220 2.21 12.41 26.49
N CYS A 221 3.33 12.82 25.90
CA CYS A 221 4.43 11.91 25.54
C CYS A 221 5.45 11.71 26.69
N GLY A 222 5.58 12.72 27.55
CA GLY A 222 6.54 12.82 28.64
C GLY A 222 7.97 13.16 28.25
N GLU A 223 8.28 13.17 26.95
CA GLU A 223 9.65 13.18 26.43
C GLU A 223 9.72 13.80 25.03
N GLU A 224 10.85 14.46 24.72
CA GLU A 224 11.14 15.05 23.41
C GLU A 224 11.60 13.98 22.39
N ILE A 225 11.58 14.35 21.11
CA ILE A 225 12.02 13.51 19.97
C ILE A 225 13.42 12.91 20.20
N ASN A 226 14.32 13.67 20.84
CA ASN A 226 15.71 13.28 21.00
C ASN A 226 15.97 12.35 22.21
N SER A 227 15.02 12.18 23.14
CA SER A 227 15.22 11.36 24.36
C SER A 227 14.67 9.93 24.24
N LYS A 228 13.63 9.72 23.42
CA LYS A 228 12.98 8.43 23.22
C LYS A 228 12.77 8.18 21.74
N LEU A 229 13.10 6.98 21.26
CA LEU A 229 12.64 6.52 19.95
C LEU A 229 11.13 6.11 20.04
N GLY A 230 10.28 7.12 20.26
CA GLY A 230 8.91 7.29 19.76
C GLY A 230 8.94 8.29 18.58
N LEU A 231 9.93 8.08 17.71
CA LEU A 231 10.74 9.02 16.92
C LEU A 231 10.32 10.48 16.77
N PHE A 232 9.06 10.78 16.45
CA PHE A 232 8.67 12.11 15.98
C PHE A 232 7.53 12.73 16.78
N ASN A 233 6.96 12.03 17.77
CA ASN A 233 5.73 12.47 18.46
C ASN A 233 4.60 12.90 17.49
N LEU A 234 4.58 12.36 16.27
CA LEU A 234 3.52 12.61 15.30
C LEU A 234 2.48 11.50 15.35
N ARG A 235 1.24 11.84 15.01
CA ARG A 235 0.12 10.90 14.80
C ARG A 235 -0.61 11.25 13.51
N GLY A 236 -1.32 10.25 13.00
CA GLY A 236 -2.15 10.35 11.81
C GLY A 236 -3.31 9.37 11.91
N SER A 237 -3.99 9.13 10.79
CA SER A 237 -5.23 8.35 10.76
C SER A 237 -5.34 7.53 9.48
N ASP A 238 -4.21 7.06 8.96
CA ASP A 238 -4.18 6.34 7.67
C ASP A 238 -4.80 4.96 7.78
N ILE A 239 -4.80 4.37 8.98
CA ILE A 239 -5.34 3.05 9.26
C ILE A 239 -6.51 3.20 10.24
N PRO A 240 -7.70 2.67 9.92
CA PRO A 240 -8.83 2.69 10.85
C PRO A 240 -8.45 2.13 12.22
N TYR A 241 -8.89 2.82 13.27
CA TYR A 241 -8.67 2.46 14.69
C TYR A 241 -7.21 2.49 15.16
N VAL A 242 -6.25 2.86 14.31
CA VAL A 242 -4.82 2.93 14.67
C VAL A 242 -4.28 4.32 14.31
N PRO A 243 -3.84 5.15 15.29
CA PRO A 243 -3.47 6.54 15.04
C PRO A 243 -2.06 6.68 14.44
N VAL A 244 -1.84 6.06 13.28
CA VAL A 244 -0.56 6.00 12.56
C VAL A 244 -0.70 6.56 11.15
N PHE A 245 0.43 6.82 10.51
CA PHE A 245 0.52 7.29 9.14
C PHE A 245 1.61 6.54 8.36
N TYR A 246 1.38 6.36 7.06
CA TYR A 246 2.31 5.70 6.16
C TYR A 246 3.59 6.52 6.03
N SER A 247 4.71 5.92 6.46
CA SER A 247 6.02 6.56 6.44
C SER A 247 7.16 5.55 6.57
N TYR A 248 8.35 5.96 6.14
CA TYR A 248 9.60 5.32 6.50
C TYR A 248 10.51 6.31 7.22
N ALA A 249 11.33 5.81 8.14
CA ALA A 249 12.33 6.61 8.82
C ALA A 249 13.71 5.98 8.65
N ILE A 250 14.70 6.79 8.34
CA ILE A 250 16.11 6.40 8.31
C ILE A 250 16.85 7.22 9.37
N ILE A 251 17.51 6.53 10.29
CA ILE A 251 18.25 7.14 11.40
C ILE A 251 19.74 6.94 11.15
N MET A 252 20.49 8.05 11.09
CA MET A 252 21.95 8.03 10.89
C MET A 252 22.71 8.24 12.20
N GLU A 253 23.99 7.88 12.23
CA GLU A 253 24.85 7.92 13.43
C GLU A 253 25.14 9.35 13.95
N ILE A 254 24.83 10.42 13.20
CA ILE A 254 25.07 11.81 13.58
C ILE A 254 23.79 12.62 13.38
N ASN A 255 22.99 12.84 14.44
CA ASN A 255 21.86 13.80 14.56
C ASN A 255 21.05 14.10 13.28
N LYS A 256 20.94 13.14 12.37
CA LYS A 256 20.38 13.30 11.04
C LYS A 256 19.40 12.18 10.86
N THR A 257 18.15 12.58 10.78
CA THR A 257 17.03 11.67 10.59
C THR A 257 16.30 12.07 9.33
N PHE A 258 15.92 11.08 8.54
CA PHE A 258 15.13 11.27 7.36
C PHE A 258 13.75 10.66 7.56
N LEU A 259 12.70 11.42 7.29
CA LEU A 259 11.31 10.96 7.30
C LEU A 259 10.75 11.00 5.88
N PHE A 260 10.39 9.84 5.37
CA PHE A 260 9.72 9.67 4.07
C PHE A 260 8.22 9.57 4.33
N VAL A 261 7.45 10.53 3.84
CA VAL A 261 6.02 10.67 4.13
C VAL A 261 5.32 11.39 2.98
N ASP A 262 4.02 11.17 2.84
CA ASP A 262 3.23 11.93 1.86
C ASP A 262 3.24 13.41 2.22
N MET A 263 3.90 14.22 1.40
CA MET A 263 4.09 15.65 1.62
C MET A 263 2.78 16.42 1.72
N ARG A 264 1.70 15.90 1.12
CA ARG A 264 0.36 16.50 1.24
C ARG A 264 -0.19 16.43 2.67
N LYS A 265 0.36 15.59 3.54
CA LYS A 265 -0.07 15.45 4.95
C LYS A 265 0.68 16.39 5.91
N ILE A 266 1.78 17.00 5.44
CA ILE A 266 2.62 17.89 6.23
C ILE A 266 2.05 19.31 6.20
N THR A 267 1.89 19.90 7.38
CA THR A 267 1.54 21.31 7.56
C THR A 267 2.80 22.15 7.74
N PRO A 268 2.75 23.49 7.55
CA PRO A 268 3.90 24.36 7.85
C PRO A 268 4.40 24.19 9.29
N GLU A 269 3.48 24.07 10.25
CA GLU A 269 3.80 23.83 11.67
C GLU A 269 4.62 22.55 11.86
N ILE A 270 4.20 21.43 11.25
CA ILE A 270 4.90 20.15 11.35
C ILE A 270 6.26 20.21 10.66
N SER A 271 6.34 20.88 9.51
CA SER A 271 7.61 21.08 8.81
C SER A 271 8.62 21.84 9.70
N THR A 272 8.18 22.93 10.35
CA THR A 272 9.00 23.67 11.31
C THR A 272 9.39 22.80 12.51
N TYR A 273 8.43 22.07 13.09
CA TYR A 273 8.66 21.19 14.23
C TYR A 273 9.72 20.11 13.93
N LEU A 274 9.61 19.43 12.78
CA LEU A 274 10.57 18.41 12.35
C LEU A 274 11.95 19.02 12.05
N LYS A 275 11.99 20.17 11.37
CA LYS A 275 13.24 20.89 11.09
C LYS A 275 13.98 21.28 12.37
N ASN A 276 13.26 21.79 13.37
CA ASN A 276 13.83 22.17 14.66
C ASN A 276 14.40 20.96 15.44
N ASN A 277 13.95 19.74 15.08
CA ASN A 277 14.44 18.48 15.65
C ASN A 277 15.42 17.74 14.71
N ASN A 278 16.03 18.43 13.74
CA ASN A 278 16.98 17.86 12.78
C ASN A 278 16.44 16.66 11.97
N VAL A 279 15.14 16.71 11.66
CA VAL A 279 14.46 15.74 10.80
C VAL A 279 14.25 16.37 9.43
N GLU A 280 14.86 15.79 8.42
CA GLU A 280 14.66 16.16 7.02
C GLU A 280 13.56 15.30 6.40
N ILE A 281 12.65 15.93 5.66
CA ILE A 281 11.45 15.29 5.12
C ILE A 281 11.59 15.06 3.62
N PHE A 282 11.18 13.88 3.16
CA PHE A 282 11.16 13.48 1.76
C PHE A 282 9.80 12.89 1.38
N ASP A 283 9.50 12.90 0.08
CA ASP A 283 8.33 12.20 -0.44
C ASP A 283 8.43 10.70 -0.15
N TYR A 284 7.31 10.11 0.27
CA TYR A 284 7.18 8.69 0.60
C TYR A 284 7.75 7.76 -0.49
N GLN A 285 7.57 8.10 -1.77
CA GLN A 285 8.00 7.24 -2.89
C GLN A 285 9.53 7.18 -3.06
N ASN A 286 10.27 8.12 -2.47
CA ASN A 286 11.72 8.25 -2.67
C ASN A 286 12.55 7.35 -1.75
N VAL A 287 11.95 6.60 -0.82
CA VAL A 287 12.71 5.77 0.13
C VAL A 287 13.60 4.71 -0.55
N VAL A 288 13.09 4.08 -1.61
CA VAL A 288 13.82 3.01 -2.31
C VAL A 288 14.99 3.58 -3.12
N SER A 289 14.78 4.67 -3.85
CA SER A 289 15.85 5.34 -4.61
C SER A 289 16.92 5.89 -3.67
N PHE A 290 16.52 6.53 -2.58
CA PHE A 290 17.43 7.03 -1.55
C PHE A 290 18.31 5.92 -0.98
N LEU A 291 17.72 4.79 -0.56
CA LEU A 291 18.47 3.67 0.01
C LEU A 291 19.41 3.01 -1.01
N LYS A 292 19.02 2.93 -2.29
CA LYS A 292 19.89 2.44 -3.37
C LYS A 292 21.09 3.37 -3.57
N GLU A 293 20.86 4.67 -3.69
CA GLU A 293 21.91 5.67 -3.89
C GLU A 293 22.88 5.69 -2.70
N TYR A 294 22.34 5.68 -1.47
CA TYR A 294 23.14 5.55 -0.25
C TYR A 294 23.98 4.27 -0.28
N HIS A 295 23.38 3.14 -0.65
CA HIS A 295 24.08 1.86 -0.70
C HIS A 295 25.27 1.88 -1.66
N GLU A 296 25.06 2.39 -2.88
CA GLU A 296 26.07 2.41 -3.94
C GLU A 296 27.18 3.42 -3.63
N THR A 297 26.83 4.61 -3.12
CA THR A 297 27.82 5.62 -2.71
C THR A 297 28.72 5.07 -1.61
N SER A 298 28.15 4.46 -0.56
CA SER A 298 28.94 3.89 0.55
C SER A 298 29.79 2.67 0.16
N LYS A 299 29.46 1.94 -0.92
CA LYS A 299 30.34 0.89 -1.45
C LYS A 299 31.63 1.45 -2.08
N ASN A 300 31.52 2.62 -2.71
CA ASN A 300 32.57 3.23 -3.51
C ASN A 300 33.52 4.12 -2.70
N GLU A 301 33.16 4.46 -1.47
CA GLU A 301 34.04 5.22 -0.57
C GLU A 301 35.27 4.37 -0.18
N PHE A 302 36.45 4.82 -0.63
CA PHE A 302 37.76 4.16 -0.44
C PHE A 302 38.23 4.02 1.02
N ASN A 303 37.41 4.38 2.02
CA ASN A 303 37.80 4.51 3.42
C ASN A 303 37.15 3.47 4.36
N THR A 304 37.83 2.31 4.45
CA THR A 304 38.06 1.40 5.61
C THR A 304 36.94 0.92 6.56
N LYS A 305 35.68 1.38 6.51
CA LYS A 305 34.60 0.79 7.32
C LYS A 305 33.39 0.42 6.45
N MET A 306 33.17 -0.88 6.28
CA MET A 306 31.98 -1.39 5.60
C MET A 306 30.72 -0.83 6.27
N HIS A 307 29.90 -0.09 5.53
CA HIS A 307 28.64 0.40 6.07
C HIS A 307 27.71 -0.78 6.35
N LYS A 308 26.93 -0.68 7.43
CA LYS A 308 25.96 -1.72 7.81
C LYS A 308 24.67 -1.07 8.25
N ILE A 309 23.57 -1.52 7.66
CA ILE A 309 22.24 -0.95 7.89
C ILE A 309 21.45 -1.87 8.81
N TRP A 310 20.84 -1.32 9.85
CA TRP A 310 19.90 -2.07 10.67
C TRP A 310 18.54 -2.10 9.99
N LEU A 311 18.07 -3.30 9.65
CA LEU A 311 16.73 -3.52 9.09
C LEU A 311 15.84 -4.14 10.16
N SER A 312 14.64 -3.59 10.33
CA SER A 312 13.60 -4.22 11.15
C SER A 312 13.24 -5.59 10.58
N LYS A 313 12.95 -6.57 11.43
CA LYS A 313 12.38 -7.86 10.99
C LYS A 313 11.09 -7.72 10.20
N SER A 314 10.35 -6.61 10.36
CA SER A 314 9.12 -6.33 9.61
C SER A 314 9.34 -5.80 8.18
N ILE A 315 10.59 -5.52 7.78
CA ILE A 315 10.87 -4.89 6.47
C ILE A 315 10.35 -5.73 5.31
N ASN A 316 9.81 -5.07 4.28
CA ASN A 316 9.38 -5.74 3.06
C ASN A 316 10.58 -6.17 2.19
N TYR A 317 10.31 -7.08 1.26
CA TYR A 317 11.31 -7.68 0.39
C TYR A 317 11.91 -6.67 -0.58
N GLU A 318 11.13 -5.71 -1.08
CA GLU A 318 11.64 -4.65 -1.96
C GLU A 318 12.82 -3.90 -1.34
N ILE A 319 12.68 -3.44 -0.09
CA ILE A 319 13.76 -2.73 0.63
C ILE A 319 14.83 -3.70 1.11
N GLY A 320 14.44 -4.83 1.71
CA GLY A 320 15.41 -5.77 2.28
C GLY A 320 16.33 -6.41 1.24
N SER A 321 15.85 -6.61 0.02
CA SER A 321 16.62 -7.21 -1.08
C SER A 321 17.60 -6.24 -1.76
N LEU A 322 17.60 -4.95 -1.40
CA LEU A 322 18.57 -3.98 -1.93
C LEU A 322 20.01 -4.26 -1.47
N PHE A 323 20.17 -4.95 -0.34
CA PHE A 323 21.44 -5.08 0.34
C PHE A 323 21.94 -6.53 0.35
N ASP A 324 23.21 -6.74 0.00
CA ASP A 324 23.84 -8.04 0.23
C ASP A 324 23.94 -8.35 1.73
N LYS A 325 23.99 -9.64 2.07
CA LYS A 325 23.99 -10.14 3.47
C LYS A 325 25.03 -9.46 4.39
N LYS A 326 26.16 -9.00 3.85
CA LYS A 326 27.21 -8.33 4.63
C LYS A 326 26.86 -6.90 5.03
N TYR A 327 25.99 -6.21 4.29
CA TYR A 327 25.64 -4.79 4.48
C TYR A 327 24.41 -4.56 5.36
N TYR A 328 23.76 -5.60 5.87
CA TYR A 328 22.65 -5.42 6.80
C TYR A 328 22.79 -6.23 8.08
N TYR A 329 22.16 -5.72 9.14
CA TYR A 329 21.84 -6.44 10.35
C TYR A 329 20.32 -6.49 10.47
N LEU A 330 19.75 -7.69 10.39
CA LEU A 330 18.31 -7.91 10.46
C LEU A 330 17.93 -8.28 11.89
N ALA A 331 17.23 -7.38 12.59
CA ALA A 331 16.83 -7.60 13.98
C ALA A 331 15.61 -6.76 14.34
N ASP A 332 15.02 -7.04 15.51
CA ASP A 332 13.93 -6.21 16.03
C ASP A 332 14.41 -4.77 16.22
N SER A 333 13.54 -3.83 15.88
CA SER A 333 13.86 -2.41 16.01
C SER A 333 14.12 -2.05 17.47
N PRO A 334 15.22 -1.36 17.81
CA PRO A 334 15.46 -0.85 19.16
C PRO A 334 14.32 0.05 19.65
N VAL A 335 13.69 0.78 18.73
CA VAL A 335 12.49 1.60 18.92
C VAL A 335 11.36 0.78 19.56
N SER A 336 11.12 -0.45 19.09
CA SER A 336 10.06 -1.30 19.62
C SER A 336 10.31 -1.67 21.09
N LYS A 337 11.57 -1.95 21.46
CA LYS A 337 11.94 -2.23 22.85
C LYS A 337 11.77 -0.99 23.73
N MET A 338 12.24 0.17 23.27
CA MET A 338 12.11 1.43 24.00
C MET A 338 10.65 1.82 24.24
N ARG A 339 9.77 1.62 23.25
CA ARG A 339 8.33 1.87 23.37
C ARG A 339 7.60 0.85 24.22
N THR A 340 8.20 -0.29 24.54
CA THR A 340 7.55 -1.31 25.36
C THR A 340 7.46 -0.85 26.83
N ILE A 341 8.46 -0.14 27.33
CA ILE A 341 8.49 0.41 28.69
C ILE A 341 7.93 1.83 28.67
N LYS A 342 6.83 2.06 29.40
CA LYS A 342 6.13 3.35 29.41
C LYS A 342 6.69 4.26 30.50
N ASN A 343 6.87 5.54 30.20
CA ASN A 343 7.26 6.53 31.19
C ASN A 343 6.05 6.91 32.08
N LEU A 344 6.29 7.66 33.15
CA LEU A 344 5.23 8.02 34.11
C LEU A 344 4.10 8.82 33.48
N VAL A 345 4.41 9.68 32.51
CA VAL A 345 3.43 10.50 31.79
C VAL A 345 2.51 9.61 30.94
N GLU A 346 3.09 8.71 30.13
CA GLU A 346 2.33 7.74 29.33
C GLU A 346 1.50 6.80 30.23
N LEU A 347 2.06 6.34 31.35
CA LEU A 347 1.34 5.49 32.33
C LEU A 347 0.13 6.21 32.92
N ASN A 348 0.29 7.48 33.30
CA ASN A 348 -0.81 8.29 33.80
C ASN A 348 -1.86 8.55 32.69
N GLY A 349 -1.42 8.84 31.46
CA GLY A 349 -2.30 8.95 30.31
C GLY A 349 -3.14 7.69 30.09
N MET A 350 -2.52 6.51 30.14
CA MET A 350 -3.23 5.23 30.06
C MET A 350 -4.21 5.04 31.22
N ARG A 351 -3.85 5.34 32.47
CA ARG A 351 -4.81 5.24 33.60
C ARG A 351 -6.02 6.13 33.37
N ASN A 352 -5.78 7.39 33.01
CA ASN A 352 -6.85 8.35 32.78
C ASN A 352 -7.76 7.93 31.62
N SER A 353 -7.22 7.34 30.55
CA SER A 353 -8.02 6.86 29.42
C SER A 353 -8.87 5.64 29.74
N HIS A 354 -8.54 4.84 30.75
CA HIS A 354 -9.33 3.68 31.19
C HIS A 354 -10.40 4.04 32.23
N VAL A 355 -10.28 5.19 32.89
CA VAL A 355 -11.27 5.70 33.84
C VAL A 355 -12.44 6.38 33.12
N LYS A 356 -12.15 7.08 32.01
CA LYS A 356 -13.15 7.66 31.11
C LYS A 356 -13.87 6.55 30.36
#